data_AF-A0A2H9PRW1-F1
#
_entry.id   AF-A0A2H9PRW1-F1
#
_cell.length_a   1.000
_cell.length_b   1.000
_cell.length_c   1.000
_cell.angle_alpha   90.00
_cell.angle_beta   90.00
_cell.angle_gamma   90.00
#
_symmetry.space_group_name_H-M   'P 1'
#
loop_
_entity.id
_entity.type
_entity.pdbx_description
1 polymer ?
#
loop_
_entity_poly.entity_id
_entity_poly.type
_entity_poly.pdbx_seq_one_letter_code
_entity_poly.pdbx_strand_id
1 'polypeptide(L)' 'MLTGKEIEVLKLKKKKLTQVEIARVLKISQPAVSGFYNNALSKIRDSKKISEIAKKLEIKLEDEEV' A
#
# COMPACT_ATOMS: atom_id res chain seq x y z
N MET A 1 1.10 -6.52 5.90
CA MET A 1 1.34 -6.95 4.51
C MET A 1 0.36 -6.25 3.56
N LEU A 2 0.85 -5.79 2.40
CA LEU A 2 0.01 -5.26 1.33
C LEU A 2 -0.58 -6.42 0.49
N THR A 3 -1.82 -6.28 0.04
CA THR A 3 -2.41 -7.24 -0.89
C THR A 3 -1.98 -6.95 -2.33
N GLY A 4 -2.13 -7.94 -3.22
CA GLY A 4 -1.86 -7.75 -4.65
C GLY A 4 -2.64 -6.57 -5.25
N LYS A 5 -3.92 -6.40 -4.86
CA LYS A 5 -4.74 -5.28 -5.32
C LYS A 5 -4.31 -3.92 -4.79
N GLU A 6 -3.89 -3.85 -3.53
CA GLU A 6 -3.29 -2.64 -2.96
C GLU A 6 -2.01 -2.24 -3.70
N ILE A 7 -1.15 -3.22 -4.02
CA ILE A 7 0.07 -3.00 -4.79
C ILE A 7 -0.23 -2.54 -6.23
N GLU A 8 -1.19 -3.19 -6.91
CA GLU A 8 -1.61 -2.80 -8.27
C GLU A 8 -2.12 -1.36 -8.32
N VAL A 9 -2.98 -0.98 -7.37
CA VAL A 9 -3.51 0.40 -7.28
C VAL A 9 -2.37 1.41 -7.06
N LEU A 10 -1.41 1.13 -6.17
CA LEU A 10 -0.25 2.00 -5.96
C LEU A 10 0.63 2.12 -7.21
N LYS A 11 0.86 1.01 -7.94
CA LYS A 11 1.62 1.01 -9.20
C LYS A 11 0.96 1.89 -10.26
N LEU A 12 -0.36 1.79 -10.43
CA LEU A 12 -1.09 2.62 -11.38
C LEU A 12 -1.16 4.08 -10.95
N LYS A 13 -1.30 4.34 -9.65
CA LYS A 13 -1.23 5.71 -9.11
C LYS A 13 0.14 6.36 -9.36
N LYS A 14 1.25 5.61 -9.22
CA LYS A 14 2.61 6.07 -9.55
C LYS A 14 2.75 6.48 -11.02
N LYS A 15 2.00 5.83 -11.93
CA LYS A 15 1.88 6.19 -13.35
C LYS A 15 0.97 7.41 -13.60
N LYS A 16 0.53 8.10 -12.56
CA LYS A 16 -0.34 9.29 -12.60
C LYS A 16 -1.76 9.05 -13.14
N LEU A 17 -2.24 7.81 -13.15
CA LEU A 17 -3.65 7.54 -13.49
C LEU A 17 -4.59 8.10 -12.40
N THR A 18 -5.73 8.60 -12.85
CA THR A 18 -6.86 9.00 -12.02
C THR A 18 -7.59 7.78 -11.45
N GLN A 19 -8.41 7.98 -10.41
CA GLN A 19 -9.20 6.88 -9.84
C GLN A 19 -10.14 6.24 -10.87
N VAL A 20 -10.69 7.03 -11.79
CA VAL A 20 -11.58 6.56 -12.87
C VAL A 20 -10.83 5.63 -13.82
N GLU A 21 -9.62 6.03 -14.24
CA GLU A 21 -8.79 5.23 -15.13
C GLU A 21 -8.32 3.94 -14.45
N ILE A 22 -7.93 4.01 -13.18
CA ILE A 22 -7.54 2.83 -12.39
C ILE A 22 -8.71 1.86 -12.27
N ALA A 23 -9.92 2.37 -11.97
CA ALA A 23 -11.13 1.56 -11.88
C ALA A 23 -11.41 0.82 -13.21
N ARG A 24 -11.25 1.51 -14.34
CA ARG A 24 -11.39 0.91 -15.67
C ARG A 24 -10.32 -0.16 -15.94
N VAL A 25 -9.05 0.11 -15.65
CA VAL A 25 -7.94 -0.83 -15.88
C VAL A 25 -8.09 -2.11 -15.05
N LEU A 26 -8.45 -1.95 -13.77
CA LEU A 26 -8.57 -3.07 -12.83
C LEU A 26 -9.95 -3.74 -12.86
N LYS A 27 -10.90 -3.22 -13.65
CA LYS A 27 -12.29 -3.68 -13.73
C LYS A 27 -12.98 -3.74 -12.35
N ILE A 28 -12.80 -2.68 -11.55
CA ILE A 28 -13.42 -2.52 -10.22
C ILE A 28 -14.13 -1.18 -10.11
N SER A 29 -14.90 -0.96 -9.04
CA SER A 29 -15.56 0.32 -8.78
C SER A 29 -14.57 1.39 -8.30
N GLN A 30 -14.85 2.67 -8.58
CA GLN A 30 -14.03 3.78 -8.07
C GLN A 30 -13.94 3.82 -6.53
N PRO A 31 -15.02 3.54 -5.76
CA PRO A 31 -14.92 3.40 -4.31
C PRO A 31 -13.96 2.29 -3.88
N ALA A 32 -13.92 1.16 -4.59
CA ALA A 32 -12.96 0.09 -4.31
C ALA A 32 -11.51 0.53 -4.54
N VAL A 33 -11.23 1.31 -5.60
CA VAL A 33 -9.90 1.91 -5.81
C VAL A 33 -9.50 2.79 -4.63
N SER A 34 -10.39 3.66 -4.18
CA SER A 34 -10.15 4.52 -3.01
C SER A 34 -9.88 3.70 -1.75
N GLY A 35 -10.68 2.65 -1.52
CA GLY A 35 -10.49 1.72 -0.40
C GLY A 35 -9.12 1.05 -0.42
N PHE A 36 -8.74 0.42 -1.54
CA PHE A 36 -7.42 -0.20 -1.67
C PHE A 36 -6.29 0.80 -1.50
N TYR A 37 -6.40 1.99 -2.07
CA TYR A 37 -5.38 3.02 -1.93
C TYR A 37 -5.20 3.46 -0.47
N ASN A 38 -6.29 3.77 0.23
CA ASN A 38 -6.25 4.22 1.62
C ASN A 38 -5.75 3.12 2.56
N ASN A 39 -6.20 1.89 2.36
CA ASN A 39 -5.73 0.74 3.14
C ASN A 39 -4.23 0.52 2.96
N ALA A 40 -3.74 0.61 1.72
CA ALA A 40 -2.32 0.50 1.42
C ALA A 40 -1.50 1.59 2.14
N LEU A 41 -1.96 2.84 2.07
CA LEU A 41 -1.30 3.96 2.74
C LEU A 41 -1.31 3.81 4.28
N SER A 42 -2.41 3.34 4.87
CA SER A 42 -2.47 3.08 6.31
C SER A 42 -1.43 2.05 6.71
N LYS A 43 -1.39 0.90 6.02
CA LYS A 43 -0.44 -0.18 6.29
C LYS A 43 1.02 0.28 6.17
N ILE A 44 1.34 1.10 5.17
CA ILE A 44 2.69 1.67 5.00
C ILE A 44 3.02 2.60 6.18
N ARG A 45 2.08 3.46 6.57
CA ARG A 45 2.27 4.38 7.71
C ARG A 45 2.50 3.61 9.01
N ASP A 46 1.70 2.58 9.25
CA ASP A 46 1.80 1.78 10.47
C ASP A 46 3.12 1.00 10.49
N SER A 47 3.52 0.42 9.35
CA SER A 47 4.83 -0.25 9.21
C SER A 47 5.99 0.72 9.44
N LYS A 48 5.89 1.96 8.95
CA LYS A 48 6.90 2.99 9.20
C LYS A 48 7.02 3.33 10.70
N LYS A 49 5.90 3.50 11.40
CA LYS A 49 5.92 3.75 12.85
C LYS A 49 6.56 2.58 13.62
N ILE A 50 6.22 1.35 13.26
CA ILE A 50 6.81 0.16 13.88
C ILE A 50 8.32 0.11 13.63
N SER A 51 8.75 0.37 12.40
CA SER A 51 10.18 0.43 12.04
C SER A 51 10.93 1.52 12.83
N GLU A 52 10.33 2.69 13.01
CA GLU A 52 10.90 3.76 13.84
C GLU A 52 11.02 3.36 15.31
N ILE A 53 10.03 2.64 15.86
CA ILE A 53 10.07 2.12 17.24
C ILE A 53 11.17 1.05 17.37
N ALA A 54 11.21 0.08 16.45
CA ALA A 54 12.23 -0.97 16.45
C ALA A 54 13.65 -0.36 16.44
N LYS A 55 13.87 0.67 15.62
CA LYS A 55 15.12 1.41 15.57
C LYS A 55 15.50 2.07 16.90
N LYS A 56 14.53 2.64 17.62
CA LYS A 56 14.76 3.26 18.96
C LYS A 56 15.10 2.23 20.03
N LEU A 57 14.61 1.01 19.88
CA LEU A 57 14.81 -0.09 20.82
C LEU A 57 15.97 -1.01 20.41
N GLU A 58 16.72 -0.65 19.36
CA GLU A 58 17.81 -1.46 18.81
C GLU A 58 17.38 -2.88 18.41
N ILE A 59 16.10 -3.06 18.10
CA ILE A 59 15.52 -4.33 17.65
C ILE A 59 15.80 -4.46 16.15
N LYS A 60 16.45 -5.56 15.76
CA LYS A 60 16.59 -5.95 14.36
C LYS A 60 15.26 -6.53 13.88
N LEU A 61 14.67 -5.90 12.87
CA LEU A 61 13.59 -6.51 12.10
C LEU A 61 14.27 -7.46 11.11
N GLU A 62 14.13 -8.78 11.32
CA GLU A 62 14.62 -9.77 10.37
C GLU A 62 13.76 -9.72 9.11
N ASP A 63 14.41 -9.73 7.95
CA ASP A 63 13.73 -9.88 6.67
C ASP A 63 13.40 -11.37 6.50
N GLU A 64 12.13 -11.78 6.70
CA GLU A 64 11.68 -13.05 6.16
C GLU A 64 11.64 -12.91 4.62
N GLU A 65 12.44 -13.71 3.91
CA GLU A 65 12.45 -13.77 2.45
C GLU A 65 11.02 -14.07 1.94
N VAL A 66 10.49 -13.20 1.08
CA VAL A 66 9.19 -13.35 0.40
C VAL A 66 9.39 -13.97 -0.98
#